data_AF-A0A0Q6U993-F1
#
_entry.id   AF-A0A0Q6U993-F1
#
_cell.length_a   1.000
_cell.length_b   1.000
_cell.length_c   1.000
_cell.angle_alpha   90.00
_cell.angle_beta   90.00
_cell.angle_gamma   90.00
#
_symmetry.space_group_name_H-M   'P 1'
#
loop_
_entity.id
_entity.type
_entity.pdbx_description
1 polymer ?
#
loop_
_entity_poly.entity_id
_entity_poly.type
_entity_poly.pdbx_seq_one_letter_code
_entity_poly.pdbx_strand_id
1 'polypeptide(L)' 'MIDIYEIDEFGQWTGASDQIDEVDGCTPTWVRAPAPPKFPEGGAVVWAIGRWHVRDDRLIAEIEPEEPVSQKEAQQQ' A
#
# COMPACT_ATOMS: atom_id res chain seq x y z
N MET A 1 -4.15 -11.12 -25.53
CA MET A 1 -4.28 -11.29 -24.06
C MET A 1 -3.28 -10.41 -23.34
N ILE A 2 -3.79 -9.58 -22.44
CA ILE A 2 -3.02 -8.75 -21.50
C ILE A 2 -3.41 -9.15 -20.08
N ASP A 3 -2.47 -9.05 -19.15
CA ASP A 3 -2.75 -9.31 -17.74
C ASP A 3 -3.46 -8.10 -17.10
N ILE A 4 -4.43 -8.40 -16.25
CA ILE A 4 -5.10 -7.45 -15.37
C ILE A 4 -5.00 -7.90 -13.92
N TYR A 5 -4.99 -6.93 -13.01
CA TYR A 5 -4.84 -7.17 -11.59
C TYR A 5 -5.96 -6.48 -10.82
N GLU A 6 -6.53 -7.17 -9.86
CA GLU A 6 -7.59 -6.62 -9.04
C GLU A 6 -7.02 -5.75 -7.92
N ILE A 7 -7.58 -4.56 -7.75
CA ILE A 7 -7.25 -3.60 -6.70
C ILE A 7 -8.49 -3.31 -5.85
N ASP A 8 -8.26 -3.02 -4.57
CA ASP A 8 -9.29 -2.53 -3.66
C ASP A 8 -9.58 -1.03 -3.85
N GLU A 9 -10.45 -0.47 -3.00
CA GLU A 9 -10.82 0.96 -3.03
C GLU A 9 -9.65 1.92 -2.79
N PHE A 10 -8.53 1.44 -2.25
CA PHE A 10 -7.30 2.21 -2.00
C PHE A 10 -6.23 1.97 -3.08
N GLY A 11 -6.55 1.17 -4.11
CA GLY A 11 -5.61 0.81 -5.16
C GLY A 11 -4.65 -0.31 -4.76
N GLN A 12 -4.85 -0.97 -3.61
CA GLN A 12 -4.00 -2.06 -3.16
C GLN A 12 -4.34 -3.35 -3.93
N TRP A 13 -3.32 -4.04 -4.44
CA TRP A 13 -3.45 -5.32 -5.11
C TRP A 13 -4.00 -6.38 -4.13
N THR A 14 -5.10 -7.03 -4.52
CA THR A 14 -5.77 -8.06 -3.71
C THR A 14 -5.07 -9.42 -3.77
N GLY A 15 -4.13 -9.59 -4.71
CA GLY A 15 -3.51 -10.87 -5.04
C GLY A 15 -4.18 -11.58 -6.23
N ALA A 16 -5.34 -11.11 -6.69
CA ALA A 16 -5.99 -11.68 -7.87
C ALA A 16 -5.39 -11.14 -9.18
N SER A 17 -5.36 -12.00 -10.20
CA SER A 17 -4.92 -11.70 -11.56
C SER A 17 -5.76 -12.47 -12.56
N ASP A 18 -6.00 -11.87 -13.73
CA ASP A 18 -6.73 -12.50 -14.83
C ASP A 18 -6.17 -11.98 -16.17
N GLN A 19 -6.68 -12.52 -17.28
CA GLN A 19 -6.28 -12.11 -18.63
C GLN A 19 -7.49 -11.70 -19.47
N ILE A 20 -7.37 -10.59 -20.17
CA ILE A 20 -8.40 -10.09 -21.10
C ILE A 20 -7.80 -9.81 -22.48
N ASP A 21 -8.64 -9.68 -23.51
CA ASP A 21 -8.16 -9.16 -24.79
C ASP A 21 -7.85 -7.66 -24.70
N GLU A 22 -6.91 -7.21 -25.54
CA GLU A 22 -6.40 -5.84 -25.49
C GLU A 22 -7.49 -4.77 -25.74
N VAL A 23 -8.52 -5.17 -26.49
CA VAL A 23 -9.67 -4.34 -26.87
C VAL A 23 -10.79 -4.34 -25.82
N ASP A 24 -10.77 -5.27 -24.86
CA ASP A 24 -11.86 -5.44 -23.89
C ASP A 24 -11.74 -4.48 -22.72
N GLY A 25 -12.82 -3.82 -22.31
CA GLY A 25 -12.83 -3.04 -21.08
C GLY A 25 -12.60 -3.90 -19.83
N CYS A 26 -12.02 -3.31 -18.78
CA CYS A 26 -11.95 -3.93 -17.45
C CYS A 26 -12.88 -3.19 -16.48
N THR A 27 -13.34 -3.89 -15.43
CA THR A 27 -14.14 -3.27 -14.37
C THR A 27 -13.28 -2.29 -13.57
N PRO A 28 -13.88 -1.34 -12.82
CA PRO A 28 -13.13 -0.27 -12.15
C PRO A 28 -12.14 -0.76 -11.08
N THR A 29 -12.37 -1.96 -10.54
CA THR A 29 -11.49 -2.60 -9.56
C THR A 29 -10.37 -3.40 -10.23
N TRP A 30 -10.24 -3.37 -11.55
CA TRP A 30 -9.22 -4.11 -12.28
C TRP A 30 -8.37 -3.14 -13.10
N VAL A 31 -7.06 -3.30 -13.04
CA VAL A 31 -6.11 -2.43 -13.74
C VAL A 31 -5.28 -3.22 -14.74
N ARG A 32 -5.12 -2.63 -15.93
CA ARG A 32 -4.13 -3.07 -16.92
C ARG A 32 -2.77 -2.57 -16.46
N ALA A 33 -1.92 -3.48 -16.05
CA ALA A 33 -0.61 -3.17 -15.49
C ALA A 33 0.39 -4.25 -15.90
N PRO A 34 1.71 -3.96 -15.89
CA PRO A 34 2.70 -5.03 -15.88
C PRO A 34 2.56 -5.86 -14.58
N ALA A 35 3.21 -7.03 -14.54
CA ALA A 35 3.18 -7.87 -13.35
C ALA A 35 3.61 -7.12 -12.07
N PRO A 36 2.85 -7.26 -10.96
CA PRO A 36 3.21 -6.64 -9.69
C PRO A 36 4.55 -7.19 -9.17
N PRO A 37 5.35 -6.36 -8.49
CA PRO A 37 6.58 -6.80 -7.86
C PRO A 37 6.28 -7.86 -6.79
N LYS A 38 7.20 -8.82 -6.63
CA LYS A 38 7.18 -9.71 -5.46
C LYS A 38 7.45 -8.87 -4.21
N PHE A 39 6.65 -9.05 -3.17
CA PHE A 39 6.77 -8.31 -1.92
C PHE A 39 6.95 -9.27 -0.73
N PRO A 40 7.62 -8.84 0.34
CA PRO A 40 7.81 -9.65 1.54
C PRO A 40 6.48 -9.88 2.27
N GLU A 41 6.37 -10.99 3.01
CA GLU A 41 5.20 -11.26 3.85
C GLU A 41 4.92 -10.08 4.80
N GLY A 42 3.67 -9.61 4.78
CA GLY A 42 3.19 -8.47 5.56
C GLY A 42 3.31 -7.10 4.88
N GLY A 43 3.81 -7.02 3.64
CA GLY A 43 3.77 -5.80 2.82
C GLY A 43 2.50 -5.69 1.97
N ALA A 44 2.25 -4.51 1.41
CA ALA A 44 1.17 -4.25 0.46
C ALA A 44 1.74 -3.69 -0.86
N VAL A 45 1.09 -3.99 -1.99
CA VAL A 45 1.44 -3.44 -3.29
C VAL A 45 0.29 -2.57 -3.77
N VAL A 46 0.55 -1.32 -4.15
CA VAL A 46 -0.45 -0.32 -4.51
C VAL A 46 -0.25 0.15 -5.95
N TRP A 47 -1.32 0.22 -6.73
CA TRP A 47 -1.33 0.82 -8.07
C TRP A 47 -1.64 2.31 -7.97
N ALA A 48 -0.66 3.15 -8.27
CA ALA A 48 -0.84 4.60 -8.27
C ALA A 48 -0.03 5.24 -9.40
N ILE A 49 -0.61 6.25 -10.07
CA ILE A 49 0.07 7.03 -11.13
C ILE A 49 0.66 6.11 -12.22
N GLY A 50 -0.08 5.05 -12.58
CA GLY A 50 0.29 4.12 -13.65
C GLY A 50 1.46 3.19 -13.32
N ARG A 51 1.78 2.97 -12.04
CA ARG A 51 2.85 2.06 -11.60
C ARG A 51 2.55 1.39 -10.25
N TRP A 52 3.23 0.28 -10.01
CA TRP A 52 3.21 -0.42 -8.72
C TRP A 52 4.14 0.25 -7.70
N HIS A 53 3.65 0.37 -6.47
CA HIS A 53 4.35 0.87 -5.30
C HIS A 53 4.33 -0.19 -4.20
N VAL A 54 5.48 -0.50 -3.59
CA VAL A 54 5.53 -1.39 -2.44
C VAL A 54 5.45 -0.55 -1.17
N ARG A 55 4.48 -0.85 -0.31
CA ARG A 55 4.37 -0.31 1.03
C ARG A 55 4.87 -1.37 2.00
N ASP A 56 5.92 -1.03 2.74
CA ASP A 56 6.47 -1.86 3.80
C ASP A 56 6.06 -1.25 5.14
N ASP A 57 5.07 -1.86 5.82
CA ASP A 57 4.56 -1.37 7.11
C ASP A 57 5.53 -1.63 8.28
N ARG A 58 6.69 -2.29 8.05
CA ARG A 58 7.70 -2.48 9.11
C ARG A 58 8.41 -1.19 9.49
N LEU A 59 8.29 -0.13 8.67
CA LEU A 59 8.89 1.18 8.96
C LEU A 59 8.08 2.03 9.96
N ILE A 60 6.83 1.68 10.27
CA ILE A 60 5.95 2.51 11.12
C ILE A 60 6.12 2.19 12.62
N ALA A 61 6.87 1.14 12.98
CA ALA A 61 7.00 0.68 14.36
C ALA A 61 8.02 1.45 15.24
N GLU A 62 8.76 2.43 14.71
CA GLU A 62 9.83 3.15 15.45
C GLU A 62 9.48 4.59 15.82
N ILE A 63 8.20 4.93 16.00
CA ILE A 63 7.84 6.14 16.74
C ILE A 63 7.50 5.69 18.16
N GLU A 64 8.54 5.43 18.96
CA GLU A 64 8.37 5.39 20.41
C GLU A 64 7.75 6.74 20.81
N PRO A 65 6.62 6.78 21.53
CA PRO A 65 6.13 8.03 22.07
C PRO A 65 7.20 8.55 23.03
N GLU A 66 7.89 9.63 22.67
CA GLU A 66 8.77 10.35 23.59
C GLU A 66 7.97 10.58 24.88
N GLU A 67 8.43 9.97 25.98
CA GLU A 67 7.75 10.04 27.26
C GLU A 67 7.43 11.51 27.58
N PRO A 68 6.22 11.83 28.07
CA PRO A 68 5.89 13.20 28.40
C PRO A 68 6.92 13.71 29.42
N VAL A 69 7.71 14.70 29.02
CA VAL A 69 8.66 15.40 29.89
C VAL A 69 7.88 15.83 31.13
N SER A 70 8.13 15.12 32.22
CA SER A 70 7.54 15.40 33.52
C SER A 70 8.11 16.74 33.98
N GLN A 71 7.35 17.82 33.77
CA GLN A 71 7.66 19.13 34.34
C GLN A 71 7.49 19.03 35.86
N LYS A 72 8.53 18.57 36.53
CA LYS A 72 8.74 18.79 37.95
C LYS A 72 9.52 20.09 38.12
N GLU A 73 9.08 20.86 39.11
CA GLU A 73 9.74 22.04 39.71
C GLU A 73 9.48 23.38 39.00
N ALA A 74 9.20 24.50 39.64
CA ALA A 74 9.03 24.88 41.04
C ALA A 74 8.49 26.33 41.10
N GLN A 75 7.63 26.61 42.09
CA GLN A 75 7.41 27.91 42.78
C GLN A 75 6.23 27.66 43.74
N GLN A 76 6.40 27.28 45.00
CA GLN A 76 6.91 28.13 46.10
C GLN A 76 6.79 29.62 45.79
N GLN A 77 5.63 30.20 46.15
CA GLN A 77 5.52 31.34 47.07
C GLN A 77 4.08 31.54 47.52
#